data_AF-A0A136KS35-F1
#
_entry.id   AF-A0A136KS35-F1
#
_cell.length_a   1.000
_cell.length_b   1.000
_cell.length_c   1.000
_cell.angle_alpha   90.00
_cell.angle_beta   90.00
_cell.angle_gamma   90.00
#
_symmetry.space_group_name_H-M   'P 1'
#
loop_
_entity.id
_entity.type
_entity.pdbx_description
1 polymer ?
#
loop_
_entity_poly.entity_id
_entity_poly.type
_entity_poly.pdbx_seq_one_letter_code
_entity_poly.pdbx_strand_id
1 'polypeptide(L)'
;MKKTGEEVVVQKLKKESLPAGTAFIKTRNTLPVTLETQLTKRDLLAKATAGGQLASGSAVTEDDYQVISAVAADTSISTRLQVSWPRALAAFKKNPLLGGGPSSITESSDGDYFRWIGETGALGTVLFLSIIAVVLKGIYAVRNKISEEGRYLIIGLIFGTFGLLINAVLIDVFEASKVAYLFWTLLGVFSGMAMLPEKQIKNV
;
A
#
# COMPACT_ATOMS: atom_id res chain seq x y z
N MET A 1 -24.76 3.05 23.12
CA MET A 1 -23.51 2.26 23.02
C MET A 1 -22.74 2.77 21.82
N LYS A 2 -21.58 3.42 22.02
CA LYS A 2 -20.66 3.78 20.92
C LYS A 2 -20.18 2.48 20.28
N LYS A 3 -20.33 2.32 18.96
CA LYS A 3 -19.72 1.19 18.24
C LYS A 3 -18.24 1.50 18.05
N THR A 4 -17.38 0.49 18.19
CA THR A 4 -15.93 0.63 18.03
C THR A 4 -15.60 1.22 16.66
N GLY A 5 -14.84 2.33 16.62
CA GLY A 5 -14.43 3.02 15.38
C GLY A 5 -15.35 4.14 14.89
N GLU A 6 -16.43 4.44 15.62
CA GLU A 6 -17.32 5.58 15.34
C GLU A 6 -16.76 6.88 15.94
N GLU A 7 -16.38 7.82 15.06
CA GLU A 7 -15.92 9.16 15.46
C GLU A 7 -16.91 10.24 14.97
N VAL A 8 -17.09 11.25 15.82
CA VAL A 8 -17.91 12.41 15.51
C VAL A 8 -17.00 13.44 14.83
N VAL A 9 -17.15 13.59 13.52
CA VAL A 9 -16.33 14.51 12.73
C VAL A 9 -17.18 15.68 12.26
N VAL A 10 -16.63 16.88 12.38
CA VAL A 10 -17.23 18.10 11.85
C VAL A 10 -16.53 18.43 10.53
N GLN A 11 -17.24 18.27 9.42
CA GLN A 11 -16.71 18.55 8.08
C GLN A 11 -17.41 19.76 7.46
N LYS A 12 -16.64 20.59 6.74
CA LYS A 12 -17.18 21.68 5.90
C LYS A 12 -17.66 21.05 4.59
N LEU A 13 -18.97 21.06 4.35
CA LEU A 13 -19.55 20.48 3.14
C LEU A 13 -19.95 21.61 2.18
N LYS A 14 -19.38 21.65 0.97
CA LYS A 14 -19.98 22.41 -0.14
C LYS A 14 -20.99 21.51 -0.85
N LYS A 15 -22.14 22.08 -1.25
CA LYS A 15 -23.27 21.36 -1.89
C LYS A 15 -22.88 20.52 -3.12
N GLU A 16 -21.74 20.82 -3.74
CA GLU A 16 -21.25 20.19 -4.98
C GLU A 16 -20.12 19.18 -4.74
N SER A 17 -19.51 19.15 -3.56
CA SER A 17 -18.39 18.24 -3.23
C SER A 17 -18.87 17.17 -2.25
N LEU A 18 -19.32 16.03 -2.78
CA LEU A 18 -19.35 14.80 -2.00
C LEU A 18 -17.92 14.55 -1.47
N PRO A 19 -17.75 14.05 -0.23
CA PRO A 19 -16.44 13.83 0.38
C PRO A 19 -15.74 12.65 -0.30
N ALA A 20 -15.22 12.87 -1.51
CA ALA A 20 -14.34 11.96 -2.20
C ALA A 20 -12.94 12.18 -1.64
N GLY A 21 -12.54 11.37 -0.66
CA GLY A 21 -11.14 11.32 -0.18
C GLY A 21 -10.91 11.61 1.30
N THR A 22 -11.93 11.58 2.15
CA THR A 22 -11.68 11.46 3.60
C THR A 22 -11.74 9.99 3.99
N ALA A 23 -10.83 9.52 4.87
CA ALA A 23 -10.83 8.16 5.44
C ALA A 23 -12.10 7.84 6.28
N PHE A 24 -13.10 8.70 6.25
CA PHE A 24 -14.31 8.66 7.04
C PHE A 24 -15.48 8.30 6.12
N ILE A 25 -16.12 7.15 6.37
CA ILE A 25 -17.34 6.74 5.66
C ILE A 25 -18.54 7.26 6.46
N LYS A 26 -19.42 8.05 5.82
CA LYS A 26 -20.65 8.56 6.43
C LYS A 26 -21.57 7.40 6.79
N THR A 27 -21.85 7.21 8.07
CA THR A 27 -22.89 6.28 8.51
C THR A 27 -24.26 6.91 8.20
N ARG A 28 -25.23 6.10 7.76
CA ARG A 28 -26.55 6.55 7.25
C ARG A 28 -27.34 7.46 8.23
N ASN A 29 -26.95 7.49 9.50
CA ASN A 29 -27.58 8.31 10.51
C ASN A 29 -26.84 9.65 10.65
N THR A 30 -27.48 10.73 10.22
CA THR A 30 -27.26 12.03 10.89
C THR A 30 -27.53 11.79 12.37
N LEU A 31 -26.54 12.06 13.23
CA LEU A 31 -26.75 11.97 14.66
C LEU A 31 -27.94 12.88 15.03
N PRO A 32 -28.86 12.45 15.92
CA PRO A 32 -29.87 13.35 16.44
C PRO A 32 -29.17 14.57 17.03
N VAL A 33 -29.73 15.76 16.78
CA VAL A 33 -29.19 17.03 17.29
C VAL A 33 -29.38 17.06 18.81
N THR A 34 -28.45 16.46 19.53
CA THR A 34 -28.40 16.42 20.99
C THR A 34 -27.51 17.55 21.49
N LEU A 35 -27.73 18.05 22.70
CA LEU A 35 -26.96 19.15 23.31
C LEU A 35 -25.44 18.94 23.23
N GLU A 36 -24.96 17.70 23.42
CA GLU A 36 -23.53 17.36 23.28
C GLU A 36 -22.98 17.58 21.86
N THR A 37 -23.78 17.29 20.84
CA THR A 37 -23.38 17.50 19.43
C THR A 37 -23.31 18.98 19.07
N GLN A 38 -24.19 19.80 19.65
CA GLN A 38 -24.18 21.25 19.51
C GLN A 38 -22.97 21.87 20.24
N LEU A 39 -22.68 21.41 21.46
CA LEU A 39 -21.51 21.86 22.23
C LEU A 39 -20.20 21.51 21.53
N THR A 40 -20.07 20.27 21.04
CA THR A 40 -18.88 19.84 20.26
C THR A 40 -18.70 20.68 19.00
N LYS A 41 -19.79 21.00 18.29
CA LYS A 41 -19.77 21.88 17.12
C LYS A 41 -19.29 23.29 17.49
N ARG A 42 -19.77 23.86 18.60
CA ARG A 42 -19.36 25.19 19.09
C ARG A 42 -17.89 25.23 19.52
N ASP A 43 -17.42 24.23 20.25
CA ASP A 43 -16.03 24.15 20.72
C ASP A 43 -15.04 24.03 19.56
N LEU A 44 -15.38 23.25 18.53
CA LEU A 44 -14.55 23.10 17.34
C LEU A 44 -14.54 24.36 16.46
N LEU A 45 -15.68 25.05 16.34
CA LEU A 45 -15.75 26.36 15.68
C LEU A 45 -14.92 27.42 16.41
N ALA A 46 -14.97 27.43 17.75
CA ALA A 46 -14.15 28.31 18.57
C ALA A 46 -12.65 28.02 18.38
N LYS A 47 -12.25 26.74 18.33
CA LYS A 47 -10.86 26.33 18.04
C LYS A 47 -10.41 26.70 16.62
N ALA A 48 -11.27 26.53 15.61
CA ALA A 48 -10.97 26.93 14.23
C ALA A 48 -10.83 28.45 14.08
N THR A 49 -11.64 29.21 14.83
CA THR A 49 -11.59 30.67 14.88
C THR A 49 -10.34 31.16 15.63
N ALA A 50 -9.97 30.50 16.72
CA ALA A 50 -8.77 30.83 17.50
C ALA A 50 -7.45 30.46 16.77
N GLY A 51 -7.47 29.47 15.89
CA GLY A 51 -6.31 29.01 15.11
C GLY A 51 -5.89 29.90 13.93
N GLY A 52 -6.55 31.05 13.71
CA GLY A 52 -6.09 32.08 12.77
C GLY A 52 -6.24 31.77 11.27
N GLN A 53 -6.93 30.70 10.87
CA GLN A 53 -7.23 30.39 9.45
C GLN A 53 -8.42 31.19 8.86
N LEU A 54 -8.69 32.40 9.38
CA LEU A 54 -9.79 33.27 8.92
C LEU A 54 -9.30 34.54 8.21
N ALA A 55 -8.10 34.52 7.64
CA ALA A 55 -7.56 35.65 6.87
C ALA A 55 -7.57 35.38 5.36
N SER A 56 -8.74 35.04 4.78
CA SER A 56 -9.14 35.38 3.41
C SER A 56 -10.31 34.50 2.94
N GLY A 57 -11.54 35.03 2.98
CA GLY A 57 -12.71 34.45 2.31
C GLY A 57 -13.81 34.02 3.27
N SER A 58 -14.94 34.74 3.20
CA SER A 58 -16.26 34.52 3.80
C SER A 58 -16.29 33.88 5.20
N ALA A 59 -16.72 34.67 6.18
CA ALA A 59 -17.02 34.21 7.54
C ALA A 59 -17.77 32.87 7.51
N VAL A 60 -17.12 31.81 8.00
CA VAL A 60 -17.70 30.47 7.97
C VAL A 60 -18.80 30.42 9.02
N THR A 61 -20.04 30.22 8.58
CA THR A 61 -21.23 30.23 9.44
C THR A 61 -21.53 28.84 9.98
N GLU A 62 -22.28 28.75 11.08
CA GLU A 62 -22.67 27.45 11.68
C GLU A 62 -23.36 26.52 10.66
N ASP A 63 -24.05 27.07 9.65
CA ASP A 63 -24.74 26.34 8.59
C ASP A 63 -23.79 25.63 7.60
N ASP A 64 -22.52 26.03 7.55
CA ASP A 64 -21.51 25.43 6.65
C ASP A 64 -20.97 24.09 7.18
N TYR A 65 -21.30 23.72 8.41
CA TYR A 65 -20.78 22.55 9.10
C TYR A 65 -21.87 21.58 9.53
N GLN A 66 -21.74 20.33 9.08
CA GLN A 66 -22.57 19.22 9.53
C GLN A 66 -21.76 18.28 10.42
N VAL A 67 -22.36 17.91 11.56
CA VAL A 67 -21.85 16.85 12.43
C VAL A 67 -22.29 15.53 11.83
N ILE A 68 -21.33 14.75 11.36
CA ILE A 68 -21.60 13.41 10.82
C ILE A 68 -20.99 12.37 11.76
N SER A 69 -21.73 11.30 12.01
CA SER A 69 -21.14 10.06 12.51
C SER A 69 -20.42 9.41 11.34
N ALA A 70 -19.11 9.23 11.48
CA ALA A 70 -18.33 8.55 10.49
C ALA A 70 -17.55 7.40 11.12
N VAL A 71 -17.37 6.34 10.35
CA VAL A 71 -16.45 5.27 10.71
C VAL A 71 -15.10 5.61 10.09
N ALA A 72 -14.07 5.68 10.92
CA ALA A 72 -12.69 5.77 10.43
C ALA A 72 -12.34 4.44 9.75
N ALA A 73 -12.12 4.50 8.44
CA ALA A 73 -11.56 3.39 7.69
C ALA A 73 -10.14 3.11 8.17
N ASP A 74 -9.71 1.85 8.12
CA ASP A 74 -8.35 1.47 8.45
C ASP A 74 -7.36 2.36 7.68
N THR A 75 -6.46 3.04 8.42
CA THR A 75 -5.55 4.05 7.86
C THR A 75 -4.66 3.45 6.78
N SER A 76 -4.32 2.17 6.92
CA SER A 76 -3.40 1.49 6.01
C SER A 76 -4.05 1.25 4.64
N ILE A 77 -5.29 0.75 4.59
CA ILE A 77 -5.98 0.49 3.31
C ILE A 77 -6.52 1.77 2.66
N SER A 78 -7.02 2.72 3.48
CA SER A 78 -7.54 3.99 2.98
C SER A 78 -6.45 4.85 2.36
N THR A 79 -5.27 4.93 2.98
CA THR A 79 -4.11 5.63 2.41
C THR A 79 -3.67 5.00 1.09
N ARG A 80 -3.69 3.67 0.99
CA ARG A 80 -3.34 2.96 -0.26
C ARG A 80 -4.29 3.30 -1.40
N LEU A 81 -5.59 3.10 -1.18
CA LEU A 81 -6.61 3.24 -2.21
C LEU A 81 -6.85 4.69 -2.62
N GLN A 82 -6.72 5.64 -1.70
CA GLN A 82 -7.05 7.05 -1.96
C GLN A 82 -5.83 7.88 -2.35
N VAL A 83 -4.63 7.52 -1.91
CA VAL A 83 -3.43 8.36 -2.06
C VAL A 83 -2.33 7.66 -2.83
N SER A 84 -1.79 6.54 -2.33
CA SER A 84 -0.56 5.96 -2.92
C SER A 84 -0.80 5.34 -4.29
N TRP A 85 -1.78 4.45 -4.43
CA TRP A 85 -2.04 3.74 -5.69
C TRP A 85 -2.51 4.69 -6.81
N PRO A 86 -3.43 5.64 -6.57
CA PRO A 86 -3.79 6.63 -7.59
C PRO A 86 -2.60 7.49 -8.03
N ARG A 87 -1.72 7.88 -7.09
CA ARG A 87 -0.51 8.66 -7.39
C ARG A 87 0.46 7.87 -8.25
N ALA A 88 0.75 6.63 -7.89
CA ALA A 88 1.60 5.73 -8.67
C ALA A 88 1.06 5.55 -10.09
N LEU A 89 -0.24 5.33 -10.22
CA LEU A 89 -0.89 5.20 -11.52
C LEU A 89 -0.85 6.50 -12.34
N ALA A 90 -0.98 7.66 -11.70
CA ALA A 90 -0.83 8.95 -12.37
C ALA A 90 0.60 9.17 -12.87
N ALA A 91 1.61 8.81 -12.08
CA ALA A 91 3.02 8.86 -12.48
C ALA A 91 3.30 7.94 -13.68
N PHE A 92 2.77 6.71 -13.65
CA PHE A 92 2.88 5.77 -14.76
C PHE A 92 2.23 6.29 -16.05
N LYS A 93 1.05 6.91 -15.95
CA LYS A 93 0.40 7.52 -17.12
C LYS A 93 1.24 8.64 -17.76
N LYS A 94 2.05 9.35 -16.97
CA LYS A 94 2.93 10.42 -17.47
C LYS A 94 4.14 9.85 -18.21
N ASN A 95 4.75 8.79 -17.70
CA ASN A 95 5.88 8.11 -18.35
C ASN A 95 5.76 6.58 -18.19
N PRO A 96 5.04 5.91 -19.10
CA PRO A 96 4.71 4.49 -18.93
C PRO A 96 5.91 3.57 -19.15
N LEU A 97 6.90 3.98 -19.94
CA LEU A 97 8.02 3.11 -20.28
C LEU A 97 9.10 3.12 -19.20
N LEU A 98 9.57 4.31 -18.82
CA LEU A 98 10.73 4.50 -17.93
C LEU A 98 10.35 4.96 -16.51
N GLY A 99 9.09 5.36 -16.29
CA GLY A 99 8.62 5.85 -15.00
C GLY A 99 9.08 7.27 -14.65
N GLY A 100 8.79 7.70 -13.41
CA GLY A 100 9.16 9.02 -12.90
C GLY A 100 10.61 9.14 -12.40
N GLY A 101 11.33 8.03 -12.28
CA GLY A 101 12.63 7.91 -11.63
C GLY A 101 12.55 7.36 -10.20
N PRO A 102 13.65 6.85 -9.64
CA PRO A 102 13.69 6.37 -8.26
C PRO A 102 13.27 7.44 -7.26
N SER A 103 12.48 7.06 -6.26
CA SER A 103 11.96 7.98 -5.23
C SER A 103 11.12 9.15 -5.76
N SER A 104 10.65 9.07 -7.01
CA SER A 104 9.80 10.12 -7.61
C SER A 104 8.37 10.09 -7.09
N ILE A 105 7.91 8.93 -6.62
CA ILE A 105 6.67 8.80 -5.87
C ILE A 105 7.05 8.77 -4.39
N THR A 106 6.43 9.64 -3.62
CA THR A 106 6.78 9.94 -2.22
C THR A 106 6.91 8.68 -1.35
N GLU A 107 7.66 8.78 -0.25
CA GLU A 107 8.05 7.70 0.67
C GLU A 107 6.90 6.82 1.23
N SER A 108 5.64 7.29 1.16
CA SER A 108 4.44 6.56 1.60
C SER A 108 3.78 5.68 0.53
N SER A 109 4.51 5.30 -0.51
CA SER A 109 3.94 4.54 -1.63
C SER A 109 3.98 3.04 -1.38
N ASP A 110 3.17 2.54 -0.44
CA ASP A 110 3.09 1.11 -0.10
C ASP A 110 2.60 0.25 -1.29
N GLY A 111 3.34 -0.83 -1.58
CA GLY A 111 3.04 -1.84 -2.59
C GLY A 111 4.05 -1.82 -3.72
N ASP A 112 4.90 -2.84 -3.77
CA ASP A 112 5.99 -3.00 -4.73
C ASP A 112 5.56 -2.78 -6.18
N TYR A 113 4.45 -3.39 -6.63
CA TYR A 113 4.01 -3.23 -8.01
C TYR A 113 3.68 -1.78 -8.37
N PHE A 114 3.03 -1.06 -7.46
CA PHE A 114 2.71 0.35 -7.68
C PHE A 114 3.97 1.20 -7.67
N ARG A 115 4.94 0.86 -6.83
CA ARG A 115 6.24 1.52 -6.81
C ARG A 115 7.03 1.28 -8.08
N TRP A 116 7.19 0.04 -8.52
CA TRP A 116 7.93 -0.29 -9.74
C TRP A 116 7.32 0.40 -10.96
N ILE A 117 5.99 0.34 -11.10
CA ILE A 117 5.26 0.94 -12.21
C ILE A 117 5.33 2.48 -12.17
N GLY A 118 5.27 3.09 -11.00
CA GLY A 118 5.36 4.55 -10.84
C GLY A 118 6.78 5.10 -11.05
N GLU A 119 7.79 4.44 -10.49
CA GLU A 119 9.18 4.93 -10.48
C GLU A 119 9.99 4.49 -11.69
N THR A 120 9.90 3.22 -12.06
CA THR A 120 10.73 2.61 -13.12
C THR A 120 9.95 2.26 -14.39
N GLY A 121 8.62 2.44 -14.36
CA GLY A 121 7.74 2.18 -15.48
C GLY A 121 7.58 0.69 -15.77
N ALA A 122 6.97 0.41 -16.92
CA ALA A 122 6.74 -0.96 -17.37
C ALA A 122 8.07 -1.69 -17.61
N LEU A 123 9.10 -1.00 -18.11
CA LEU A 123 10.38 -1.64 -18.41
C LEU A 123 11.05 -2.14 -17.13
N GLY A 124 11.21 -1.29 -16.11
CA GLY A 124 11.81 -1.71 -14.84
C GLY A 124 11.02 -2.81 -14.14
N THR A 125 9.69 -2.67 -14.11
CA THR A 125 8.79 -3.70 -13.56
C THR A 125 8.97 -5.06 -14.25
N VAL A 126 8.98 -5.08 -15.59
CA VAL A 126 9.14 -6.31 -16.37
C VAL A 126 10.53 -6.90 -16.18
N LEU A 127 11.58 -6.08 -16.17
CA LEU A 127 12.95 -6.55 -15.95
C LEU A 127 13.10 -7.18 -14.57
N PHE A 128 12.57 -6.54 -13.52
CA PHE A 128 12.64 -7.05 -12.16
C PHE A 128 11.94 -8.41 -12.02
N LEU A 129 10.70 -8.52 -12.52
CA LEU A 129 9.96 -9.79 -12.52
C LEU A 129 10.65 -10.85 -13.38
N SER A 130 11.27 -10.45 -14.49
CA SER A 130 12.02 -11.37 -15.35
C SER A 130 13.25 -11.93 -14.65
N ILE A 131 13.96 -11.14 -13.85
CA ILE A 131 15.10 -11.62 -13.05
C ILE A 131 14.64 -12.73 -12.11
N ILE A 132 13.57 -12.49 -11.33
CA ILE A 132 13.02 -13.49 -10.42
C ILE A 132 12.60 -14.75 -11.20
N ALA A 133 11.88 -14.59 -12.31
CA ALA A 133 11.41 -15.70 -13.12
C ALA A 133 12.56 -16.54 -13.71
N VAL A 134 13.60 -15.90 -14.23
CA VAL A 134 14.77 -16.59 -14.81
C VAL A 134 15.53 -17.35 -13.73
N VAL A 135 15.75 -16.74 -12.57
CA VAL A 135 16.43 -17.40 -11.45
C VAL A 135 15.63 -18.62 -10.96
N LEU A 136 14.33 -18.46 -10.71
CA LEU A 136 13.47 -19.58 -10.32
C LEU A 136 13.42 -20.68 -11.38
N LYS A 137 13.40 -20.33 -12.67
CA LYS A 137 13.47 -21.30 -13.77
C LYS A 137 14.78 -22.09 -13.75
N GLY A 138 15.90 -21.42 -13.50
CA GLY A 138 17.22 -22.05 -13.36
C GLY A 138 17.25 -23.04 -12.20
N ILE A 139 16.75 -22.64 -11.04
CA ILE A 139 16.64 -23.51 -9.86
C ILE A 139 15.70 -24.69 -10.15
N TYR A 140 14.54 -24.45 -10.74
CA TYR A 140 13.56 -25.49 -11.06
C TYR A 140 14.08 -26.52 -12.09
N ALA A 141 15.02 -26.13 -12.95
CA ALA A 141 15.61 -27.02 -13.94
C ALA A 141 16.45 -28.15 -13.31
N VAL A 142 17.04 -27.93 -12.14
CA VAL A 142 17.86 -28.94 -11.45
C VAL A 142 17.07 -29.87 -10.53
N ARG A 143 15.75 -29.68 -10.40
CA ARG A 143 14.89 -30.42 -9.45
C ARG A 143 14.90 -31.95 -9.60
N ASN A 144 15.22 -32.46 -10.80
CA ASN A 144 15.26 -33.90 -11.08
C ASN A 144 16.68 -34.49 -10.87
N LYS A 145 17.65 -33.66 -10.52
CA LYS A 145 19.06 -34.04 -10.33
C LYS A 145 19.48 -34.12 -8.86
N ILE A 146 18.59 -33.72 -7.96
CA ILE A 146 18.79 -33.64 -6.51
C ILE A 146 18.00 -34.75 -5.80
N SER A 147 18.23 -34.89 -4.49
CA SER A 147 17.43 -35.74 -3.60
C SER A 147 15.94 -35.36 -3.61
N GLU A 148 15.08 -36.28 -3.15
CA GLU A 148 13.65 -36.00 -3.01
C GLU A 148 13.41 -34.88 -1.98
N GLU A 149 14.21 -34.84 -0.91
CA GLU A 149 14.20 -33.80 0.11
C GLU A 149 14.54 -32.42 -0.48
N GLY A 150 15.62 -32.35 -1.26
CA GLY A 150 16.02 -31.13 -1.96
C GLY A 150 14.95 -30.66 -2.95
N ARG A 151 14.26 -31.59 -3.60
CA ARG A 151 13.15 -31.27 -4.51
C ARG A 151 11.99 -30.61 -3.78
N TYR A 152 11.62 -31.08 -2.58
CA TYR A 152 10.60 -30.42 -1.77
C TYR A 152 11.01 -28.99 -1.38
N LEU A 153 12.30 -28.78 -1.06
CA LEU A 153 12.82 -27.45 -0.75
C LEU A 153 12.74 -26.50 -1.96
N ILE A 154 13.06 -26.96 -3.18
CA ILE A 154 12.90 -26.16 -4.40
C ILE A 154 11.45 -25.76 -4.62
N ILE A 155 10.52 -26.72 -4.48
CA ILE A 155 9.09 -26.46 -4.63
C ILE A 155 8.65 -25.44 -3.57
N GLY A 156 9.06 -25.61 -2.31
CA GLY A 156 8.79 -24.68 -1.23
C GLY A 156 9.29 -23.27 -1.51
N LEU A 157 10.51 -23.11 -2.05
CA LEU A 157 11.04 -21.81 -2.44
C LEU A 157 10.19 -21.14 -3.52
N ILE A 158 9.76 -21.89 -4.53
CA ILE A 158 8.94 -21.38 -5.64
C ILE A 158 7.58 -20.92 -5.12
N PHE A 159 6.87 -21.76 -4.36
CA PHE A 159 5.58 -21.41 -3.78
C PHE A 159 5.70 -20.26 -2.78
N GLY A 160 6.77 -20.23 -1.97
CA GLY A 160 7.07 -19.11 -1.08
C GLY A 160 7.25 -17.81 -1.85
N THR A 161 8.00 -17.85 -2.97
CA THR A 161 8.18 -16.67 -3.83
C THR A 161 6.87 -16.18 -4.43
N PHE A 162 5.98 -17.10 -4.88
CA PHE A 162 4.64 -16.72 -5.32
C PHE A 162 3.81 -16.09 -4.20
N GLY A 163 3.90 -16.61 -2.96
CA GLY A 163 3.25 -16.00 -1.80
C GLY A 163 3.75 -14.57 -1.54
N LEU A 164 5.06 -14.33 -1.66
CA LEU A 164 5.64 -13.00 -1.56
C LEU A 164 5.20 -12.08 -2.70
N LEU A 165 5.12 -12.58 -3.94
CA LEU A 165 4.60 -11.84 -5.09
C LEU A 165 3.13 -11.43 -4.91
N ILE A 166 2.31 -12.19 -4.17
CA ILE A 166 0.95 -11.77 -3.82
C ILE A 166 0.99 -10.67 -2.76
N ASN A 167 1.85 -10.80 -1.74
CA ASN A 167 2.00 -9.80 -0.69
C ASN A 167 2.56 -8.47 -1.19
N ALA A 168 3.37 -8.50 -2.25
CA ALA A 168 3.92 -7.34 -2.96
C ALA A 168 2.85 -6.36 -3.49
N VAL A 169 1.57 -6.75 -3.53
CA VAL A 169 0.46 -5.81 -3.81
C VAL A 169 0.26 -4.80 -2.66
N LEU A 170 0.50 -5.22 -1.42
CA LEU A 170 0.14 -4.45 -0.22
C LEU A 170 1.34 -3.81 0.47
N ILE A 171 2.48 -4.49 0.45
CA ILE A 171 3.69 -4.10 1.16
C ILE A 171 4.90 -4.24 0.26
N ASP A 172 6.00 -3.61 0.66
CA ASP A 172 7.21 -3.59 -0.14
C ASP A 172 8.11 -4.75 0.22
N VAL A 173 7.77 -5.96 -0.21
CA VAL A 173 8.39 -7.20 0.28
C VAL A 173 9.84 -7.33 -0.16
N PHE A 174 10.14 -6.92 -1.40
CA PHE A 174 11.46 -7.14 -2.01
C PHE A 174 12.48 -6.03 -1.66
N GLU A 175 11.99 -4.92 -1.12
CA GLU A 175 12.74 -3.74 -0.70
C GLU A 175 12.77 -3.59 0.82
N ALA A 176 11.73 -4.03 1.54
CA ALA A 176 11.67 -3.94 3.00
C ALA A 176 12.73 -4.85 3.62
N SER A 177 13.62 -4.21 4.38
CA SER A 177 14.82 -4.82 4.95
C SER A 177 14.58 -6.17 5.61
N LYS A 178 13.50 -6.37 6.38
CA LYS A 178 13.29 -7.62 7.12
C LYS A 178 13.00 -8.85 6.25
N VAL A 179 12.18 -8.71 5.21
CA VAL A 179 11.77 -9.85 4.38
C VAL A 179 12.73 -10.04 3.20
N ALA A 180 13.17 -8.92 2.62
CA ALA A 180 14.10 -8.91 1.50
C ALA A 180 15.39 -9.66 1.83
N TYR A 181 16.01 -9.42 3.00
CA TYR A 181 17.27 -10.11 3.34
C TYR A 181 17.12 -11.62 3.35
N LEU A 182 16.05 -12.15 3.94
CA LEU A 182 15.83 -13.59 3.99
C LEU A 182 15.55 -14.15 2.59
N PHE A 183 14.68 -13.49 1.84
CA PHE A 183 14.33 -13.89 0.47
C PHE A 183 15.56 -13.95 -0.44
N TRP A 184 16.31 -12.86 -0.53
CA TRP A 184 17.48 -12.77 -1.41
C TRP A 184 18.60 -13.73 -0.99
N THR A 185 18.79 -13.95 0.31
CA THR A 185 19.77 -14.92 0.83
C THR A 185 19.38 -16.34 0.41
N LEU A 186 18.13 -16.75 0.63
CA LEU A 186 17.66 -18.07 0.22
C LEU A 186 17.75 -18.24 -1.29
N LEU A 187 17.32 -17.23 -2.06
CA LEU A 187 17.41 -17.26 -3.52
C LEU A 187 18.86 -17.44 -3.99
N GLY A 188 19.81 -16.76 -3.34
CA GLY A 188 21.25 -16.91 -3.59
C GLY A 188 21.78 -18.30 -3.28
N VAL A 189 21.43 -18.88 -2.13
CA VAL A 189 21.84 -20.24 -1.73
C VAL A 189 21.34 -21.29 -2.74
N PHE A 190 20.06 -21.24 -3.11
CA PHE A 190 19.49 -22.19 -4.07
C PHE A 190 20.03 -21.99 -5.48
N SER A 191 20.33 -20.75 -5.87
CA SER A 191 21.02 -20.46 -7.13
C SER A 191 22.42 -21.06 -7.14
N GLY A 192 23.19 -20.91 -6.06
CA GLY A 192 24.52 -21.53 -5.92
C GLY A 192 24.46 -23.05 -5.97
N MET A 193 23.47 -23.66 -5.30
CA MET A 193 23.21 -25.09 -5.38
C MET A 193 22.93 -25.54 -6.83
N ALA A 194 22.13 -24.78 -7.59
CA ALA A 194 21.81 -25.11 -8.97
C ALA A 194 23.02 -25.04 -9.93
N MET A 195 24.11 -24.37 -9.52
CA MET A 195 25.36 -24.28 -10.29
C MET A 195 26.35 -25.41 -9.94
N LEU A 196 26.04 -26.29 -9.00
CA LEU A 196 26.94 -27.38 -8.60
C LEU A 196 27.08 -28.45 -9.71
N PRO A 197 28.25 -29.09 -9.84
CA PRO A 197 28.45 -30.24 -10.72
C PRO A 197 27.51 -31.41 -10.35
N GLU A 198 27.09 -32.20 -11.35
CA GLU A 198 26.11 -33.26 -11.16
C GLU A 198 26.48 -34.31 -10.08
N LYS A 199 27.77 -34.56 -9.89
CA LYS A 199 28.25 -35.50 -8.86
C LYS A 199 27.99 -35.00 -7.44
N GLN A 200 28.01 -33.69 -7.23
CA GLN A 200 27.79 -33.06 -5.93
C GLN A 200 26.30 -32.79 -5.70
N ILE A 201 25.59 -32.38 -6.75
CA ILE A 201 24.18 -32.00 -6.66
C ILE A 201 23.26 -33.19 -6.30
N LYS A 202 23.62 -34.43 -6.67
CA LYS A 202 22.85 -35.64 -6.34
C LYS A 202 22.82 -35.99 -4.85
N ASN A 203 23.76 -35.46 -4.07
CA ASN A 203 23.88 -35.70 -2.64
C ASN A 203 23.28 -34.57 -1.79
N VAL A 204 22.73 -33.55 -2.45
CA VAL A 204 21.95 -32.46 -1.85
C VAL A 204 20.49 -32.86 -1.90
#